data_AF-A0A7W0CV85-F1
#
_entry.id   AF-A0A7W0CV85-F1
#
_cell.length_a   1.000
_cell.length_b   1.000
_cell.length_c   1.000
_cell.angle_alpha   90.00
_cell.angle_beta   90.00
_cell.angle_gamma   90.00
#
_symmetry.space_group_name_H-M   'P 1'
#
loop_
_entity.id
_entity.type
_entity.pdbx_description
1 polymer ?
#
loop_
_entity_poly.entity_id
_entity_poly.type
_entity_poly.pdbx_seq_one_letter_code
_entity_poly.pdbx_strand_id
1 'polypeptide(L)'
;MTLPAGTCLWRVHLSSREVTEFNPTPTDSNFGGGRFDPTASDPFPFLYASFSPEGAITETLLRSHPFDAKGYRQVPRAKVKGRQLTGVKTLVAMHLLSLCTTADLAAVAQDEWLIRADPADYAATRAWGQWLRAAAPPAQGLLWHPLRNLSADLRDRVVLLYGDRVPGGVFEKHDGPIDLDSADGAAWLNELLGPWRARIEPPPRRKHPPAVKDDAASPPIISGKDVRDVEAPSTTAPGVPDEGEESLRDFEAFFKDRLQDIENVVHAVVLDRGVAADATQEAMLIAFRRWEHVGQLTNAVGYVITVAKRIAIGAVLRLSKERPTDPSRFPTPERPGIGPTDDPDQALKRLQLEEALRHLPQIKAAILMLHDYLGYKEREIADFLQIPLGTVKSRLHHARKELREHLGGAFGEGGNLR
;
A
#
# COMPACT_ATOMS: atom_id res chain seq x y z
N MET A 1 -2.63 -14.00 -25.71
CA MET A 1 -4.02 -13.87 -26.23
C MET A 1 -4.11 -12.66 -27.16
N THR A 2 -5.00 -12.66 -28.15
CA THR A 2 -5.24 -11.48 -29.00
C THR A 2 -6.59 -10.87 -28.66
N LEU A 3 -6.60 -9.58 -28.32
CA LEU A 3 -7.79 -8.75 -28.24
C LEU A 3 -8.15 -8.31 -29.67
N PRO A 4 -9.33 -8.67 -30.22
CA PRO A 4 -9.69 -8.32 -31.59
C PRO A 4 -9.85 -6.81 -31.81
N ALA A 5 -9.67 -6.36 -33.05
CA ALA A 5 -10.20 -5.08 -33.50
C ALA A 5 -11.73 -5.07 -33.40
N GLY A 6 -12.31 -3.91 -33.13
CA GLY A 6 -13.75 -3.74 -32.91
C GLY A 6 -14.24 -4.15 -31.52
N THR A 7 -13.35 -4.51 -30.58
CA THR A 7 -13.74 -4.84 -29.20
C THR A 7 -14.14 -3.58 -28.46
N CYS A 8 -15.35 -3.56 -27.92
CA CYS A 8 -15.83 -2.51 -27.02
C CYS A 8 -15.32 -2.76 -25.60
N LEU A 9 -14.78 -1.71 -24.98
CA LEU A 9 -14.26 -1.71 -23.62
C LEU A 9 -14.75 -0.46 -22.87
N TRP A 10 -14.80 -0.52 -21.55
CA TRP A 10 -15.24 0.56 -20.67
C TRP A 10 -14.11 0.98 -19.76
N ARG A 11 -13.88 2.28 -19.61
CA ARG A 11 -12.83 2.81 -18.71
C ARG A 11 -13.35 3.93 -17.82
N VAL A 12 -12.83 3.96 -16.59
CA VAL A 12 -12.96 5.11 -15.69
C VAL A 12 -11.75 6.01 -15.90
N HIS A 13 -11.96 7.29 -16.17
CA HIS A 13 -10.89 8.29 -16.34
C HIS A 13 -11.26 9.63 -15.70
N LEU A 14 -10.28 10.53 -15.55
CA LEU A 14 -10.56 11.91 -15.15
C LEU A 14 -11.28 12.65 -16.27
N SER A 15 -12.21 13.54 -15.94
CA SER A 15 -12.92 14.36 -16.93
C SER A 15 -12.01 15.38 -17.63
N SER A 16 -10.84 15.67 -17.06
CA SER A 16 -9.80 16.53 -17.64
C SER A 16 -8.82 15.78 -18.55
N ARG A 17 -9.09 14.51 -18.91
CA ARG A 17 -8.24 13.69 -19.79
C ARG A 17 -9.07 13.10 -20.92
N GLU A 18 -8.48 13.04 -22.10
CA GLU A 18 -9.16 12.47 -23.26
C GLU A 18 -9.44 10.97 -23.08
N VAL A 19 -10.54 10.49 -23.64
CA VAL A 19 -10.98 9.10 -23.45
C VAL A 19 -10.01 8.09 -24.08
N THR A 20 -9.20 8.51 -25.04
CA THR A 20 -8.16 7.70 -25.68
C THR A 20 -6.80 7.85 -24.99
N GLU A 21 -6.66 8.76 -24.02
CA GLU A 21 -5.39 9.13 -23.38
C GLU A 21 -4.97 8.11 -22.31
N PHE A 22 -3.72 7.67 -22.39
CA PHE A 22 -3.08 6.84 -21.37
C PHE A 22 -2.65 7.71 -20.19
N ASN A 23 -2.83 7.24 -18.96
CA ASN A 23 -2.35 7.94 -17.77
C ASN A 23 -0.81 8.00 -17.79
N PRO A 24 -0.18 9.19 -17.88
CA PRO A 24 1.27 9.30 -18.03
C PRO A 24 2.02 9.22 -16.69
N THR A 25 1.32 9.32 -15.56
CA THR A 25 1.92 9.46 -14.22
C THR A 25 2.16 8.10 -13.59
N PRO A 26 3.44 7.67 -13.36
CA PRO A 26 3.73 6.44 -12.63
C PRO A 26 3.24 6.51 -11.18
N THR A 27 2.92 5.35 -10.62
CA THR A 27 2.56 5.19 -9.21
C THR A 27 3.83 5.05 -8.37
N ASP A 28 3.80 5.50 -7.11
CA ASP A 28 4.86 5.18 -6.15
C ASP A 28 5.02 3.65 -5.99
N SER A 29 6.25 3.16 -5.92
CA SER A 29 6.52 1.72 -5.88
C SER A 29 5.85 1.01 -4.69
N ASN A 30 5.61 1.70 -3.58
CA ASN A 30 5.09 1.15 -2.33
C ASN A 30 3.65 1.61 -2.04
N PHE A 31 3.31 2.87 -2.32
CA PHE A 31 2.07 3.50 -1.85
C PHE A 31 1.05 3.78 -2.96
N GLY A 32 -0.20 3.36 -2.74
CA GLY A 32 -1.32 3.68 -3.61
C GLY A 32 -1.37 2.89 -4.92
N GLY A 33 -2.08 3.45 -5.90
CA GLY A 33 -2.27 2.88 -7.25
C GLY A 33 -3.05 1.56 -7.32
N GLY A 34 -2.84 0.85 -8.42
CA GLY A 34 -3.33 -0.50 -8.72
C GLY A 34 -2.23 -1.56 -8.75
N ARG A 35 -2.65 -2.77 -9.12
CA ARG A 35 -1.80 -3.94 -9.37
C ARG A 35 -1.20 -3.82 -10.75
N PHE A 36 0.10 -4.08 -10.92
CA PHE A 36 0.80 -3.92 -12.21
C PHE A 36 0.90 -2.47 -12.73
N ASP A 37 0.53 -1.45 -11.94
CA ASP A 37 0.79 -0.04 -12.28
C ASP A 37 2.29 0.20 -12.57
N PRO A 38 2.63 1.09 -13.52
CA PRO A 38 4.00 1.57 -13.71
C PRO A 38 4.55 2.21 -12.44
N THR A 39 5.87 2.16 -12.27
CA THR A 39 6.56 2.84 -11.17
C THR A 39 7.79 3.59 -11.67
N ALA A 40 8.50 4.29 -10.78
CA ALA A 40 9.73 4.99 -11.15
C ALA A 40 10.84 4.07 -11.71
N SER A 41 10.83 2.76 -11.40
CA SER A 41 11.80 1.78 -11.96
C SER A 41 11.40 1.19 -13.31
N ASP A 42 10.14 1.37 -13.73
CA ASP A 42 9.61 0.97 -15.03
C ASP A 42 8.43 1.88 -15.41
N PRO A 43 8.71 3.11 -15.88
CA PRO A 43 7.67 4.09 -16.18
C PRO A 43 7.11 3.89 -17.59
N PHE A 44 5.79 3.78 -17.70
CA PHE A 44 5.07 3.74 -18.98
C PHE A 44 3.70 4.43 -18.84
N PRO A 45 3.17 5.11 -19.88
CA PRO A 45 1.79 5.54 -19.87
C PRO A 45 0.85 4.32 -19.82
N PHE A 46 -0.24 4.36 -19.07
CA PHE A 46 -1.10 3.18 -18.87
C PHE A 46 -2.60 3.45 -18.98
N LEU A 47 -3.34 2.45 -19.46
CA LEU A 47 -4.79 2.50 -19.60
C LEU A 47 -5.42 1.24 -19.03
N TYR A 48 -6.30 1.41 -18.03
CA TYR A 48 -7.19 0.35 -17.54
C TYR A 48 -8.54 0.44 -18.24
N ALA A 49 -9.06 -0.71 -18.66
CA ALA A 49 -10.44 -0.86 -19.13
C ALA A 49 -10.99 -2.24 -18.77
N SER A 50 -12.29 -2.46 -18.92
CA SER A 50 -12.96 -3.76 -18.76
C SER A 50 -13.91 -4.02 -19.92
N PHE A 51 -14.35 -5.27 -20.10
CA PHE A 51 -15.34 -5.61 -21.14
C PHE A 51 -16.76 -5.11 -20.81
N SER A 52 -17.02 -4.72 -19.56
CA SER A 52 -18.31 -4.20 -19.08
C SER A 52 -18.17 -2.89 -18.29
N PRO A 53 -19.24 -2.07 -18.17
CA PRO A 53 -19.34 -1.00 -17.18
C PRO A 53 -19.03 -1.48 -15.75
N GLU A 54 -19.57 -2.63 -15.36
CA GLU A 54 -19.50 -3.23 -14.03
C GLU A 54 -18.06 -3.58 -13.65
N GLY A 55 -17.31 -4.21 -14.54
CA GLY A 55 -15.90 -4.56 -14.35
C GLY A 55 -15.02 -3.33 -14.23
N ALA A 56 -15.24 -2.31 -15.06
CA ALA A 56 -14.50 -1.06 -15.01
C ALA A 56 -14.74 -0.30 -13.69
N ILE A 57 -15.99 -0.27 -13.23
CA ILE A 57 -16.40 0.31 -11.95
C ILE A 57 -15.88 -0.50 -10.75
N THR A 58 -16.02 -1.83 -10.76
CA THR A 58 -15.65 -2.69 -9.63
C THR A 58 -14.13 -2.73 -9.44
N GLU A 59 -13.35 -2.83 -10.51
CA GLU A 59 -11.88 -2.80 -10.46
C GLU A 59 -11.35 -1.42 -10.02
N THR A 60 -11.98 -0.32 -10.45
CA THR A 60 -11.53 1.03 -10.08
C THR A 60 -11.97 1.42 -8.67
N LEU A 61 -13.25 1.23 -8.35
CA LEU A 61 -13.87 1.74 -7.14
C LEU A 61 -13.88 0.71 -6.01
N LEU A 62 -14.25 -0.55 -6.28
CA LEU A 62 -14.55 -1.54 -5.24
C LEU A 62 -13.42 -2.50 -4.85
N ARG A 63 -12.38 -2.68 -5.67
CA ARG A 63 -11.30 -3.68 -5.46
C ARG A 63 -10.83 -3.81 -4.00
N SER A 64 -10.65 -2.67 -3.33
CA SER A 64 -10.02 -2.51 -2.02
C SER A 64 -10.95 -2.10 -0.87
N HIS A 65 -12.27 -2.06 -1.05
CA HIS A 65 -13.19 -1.54 -0.02
C HIS A 65 -13.85 -2.66 0.79
N PRO A 66 -13.64 -2.74 2.13
CA PRO A 66 -14.37 -3.69 2.97
C PRO A 66 -15.85 -3.31 3.13
N PHE A 67 -16.64 -4.23 3.69
CA PHE A 67 -17.98 -3.90 4.19
C PHE A 67 -17.86 -3.11 5.51
N ASP A 68 -18.81 -2.19 5.73
CA ASP A 68 -19.03 -1.53 7.01
C ASP A 68 -19.82 -2.42 7.98
N ALA A 69 -19.99 -1.94 9.22
CA ALA A 69 -20.76 -2.64 10.26
C ALA A 69 -22.26 -2.84 9.94
N LYS A 70 -22.77 -2.27 8.84
CA LYS A 70 -24.14 -2.44 8.34
C LYS A 70 -24.20 -3.37 7.11
N GLY A 71 -23.06 -3.95 6.71
CA GLY A 71 -22.93 -4.83 5.56
C GLY A 71 -22.92 -4.12 4.20
N TYR A 72 -22.57 -2.83 4.16
CA TYR A 72 -22.46 -2.06 2.92
C TYR A 72 -21.02 -1.61 2.65
N ARG A 73 -20.60 -1.54 1.39
CA ARG A 73 -19.32 -0.91 1.02
C ARG A 73 -19.59 0.58 0.72
N GLN A 74 -19.16 1.48 1.60
CA GLN A 74 -19.23 2.92 1.31
C GLN A 74 -18.09 3.30 0.36
N VAL A 75 -18.42 3.80 -0.83
CA VAL A 75 -17.45 4.33 -1.80
C VAL A 75 -17.21 5.81 -1.46
N PRO A 76 -16.00 6.22 -1.04
CA PRO A 76 -15.71 7.61 -0.73
C PRO A 76 -15.82 8.48 -1.98
N ARG A 77 -16.45 9.66 -1.88
CA ARG A 77 -16.58 10.57 -3.04
C ARG A 77 -15.24 10.95 -3.69
N ALA A 78 -14.13 10.95 -2.95
CA ALA A 78 -12.79 11.13 -3.52
C ALA A 78 -12.41 10.09 -4.61
N LYS A 79 -13.03 8.91 -4.62
CA LYS A 79 -12.86 7.90 -5.67
C LYS A 79 -13.67 8.17 -6.95
N VAL A 80 -14.67 9.06 -6.93
CA VAL A 80 -15.42 9.48 -8.14
C VAL A 80 -15.22 10.94 -8.52
N LYS A 81 -14.69 11.77 -7.62
CA LYS A 81 -14.51 13.21 -7.84
C LYS A 81 -13.78 13.49 -9.15
N GLY A 82 -14.40 14.27 -10.04
CA GLY A 82 -13.88 14.57 -11.38
C GLY A 82 -13.60 13.35 -12.26
N ARG A 83 -14.28 12.22 -12.06
CA ARG A 83 -14.15 11.01 -12.90
C ARG A 83 -15.42 10.72 -13.67
N GLN A 84 -15.24 10.19 -14.87
CA GLN A 84 -16.30 9.73 -15.75
C GLN A 84 -16.03 8.30 -16.21
N LEU A 85 -17.10 7.55 -16.49
CA LEU A 85 -17.07 6.26 -17.15
C LEU A 85 -17.42 6.46 -18.62
N THR A 86 -16.61 5.92 -19.53
CA THR A 86 -16.80 6.11 -20.98
C THR A 86 -16.43 4.82 -21.72
N GLY A 87 -17.22 4.48 -22.74
CA GLY A 87 -16.96 3.36 -23.63
C GLY A 87 -15.99 3.75 -24.75
N VAL A 88 -15.04 2.87 -25.06
CA VAL A 88 -14.12 2.95 -26.19
C VAL A 88 -14.19 1.69 -27.03
N LYS A 89 -13.80 1.77 -28.30
CA LYS A 89 -13.71 0.61 -29.18
C LYS A 89 -12.32 0.54 -29.81
N THR A 90 -11.73 -0.65 -29.82
CA THR A 90 -10.42 -0.88 -30.43
C THR A 90 -10.52 -0.76 -31.96
N LEU A 91 -9.59 -0.03 -32.57
CA LEU A 91 -9.48 0.08 -34.03
C LEU A 91 -8.51 -0.95 -34.63
N VAL A 92 -7.64 -1.53 -33.79
CA VAL A 92 -6.67 -2.57 -34.16
C VAL A 92 -6.75 -3.75 -33.19
N ALA A 93 -6.25 -4.91 -33.61
CA ALA A 93 -6.03 -6.03 -32.71
C ALA A 93 -4.80 -5.76 -31.81
N MET A 94 -4.81 -6.27 -30.58
CA MET A 94 -3.72 -6.10 -29.61
C MET A 94 -3.31 -7.44 -28.99
N HIS A 95 -2.02 -7.65 -28.78
CA HIS A 95 -1.50 -8.86 -28.15
C HIS A 95 -1.33 -8.67 -26.64
N LEU A 96 -2.10 -9.41 -25.86
CA LEU A 96 -2.14 -9.34 -24.40
C LEU A 96 -1.63 -10.64 -23.78
N LEU A 97 -0.90 -10.50 -22.67
CA LEU A 97 -0.58 -11.62 -21.80
C LEU A 97 -1.84 -11.94 -20.96
N SER A 98 -2.33 -13.18 -21.07
CA SER A 98 -3.48 -13.66 -20.30
C SER A 98 -3.00 -14.07 -18.91
N LEU A 99 -3.80 -13.77 -17.89
CA LEU A 99 -3.67 -14.21 -16.50
C LEU A 99 -5.04 -14.72 -15.99
N CYS A 100 -5.89 -15.23 -16.90
CA CYS A 100 -7.29 -15.53 -16.63
C CYS A 100 -7.54 -16.97 -16.15
N THR A 101 -6.60 -17.89 -16.40
CA THR A 101 -6.71 -19.31 -16.04
C THR A 101 -5.54 -19.77 -15.19
N THR A 102 -5.69 -20.88 -14.47
CA THR A 102 -4.58 -21.49 -13.72
C THR A 102 -3.39 -21.84 -14.63
N ALA A 103 -3.65 -22.22 -15.89
CA ALA A 103 -2.62 -22.49 -16.88
C ALA A 103 -1.89 -21.20 -17.32
N ASP A 104 -2.62 -20.10 -17.52
CA ASP A 104 -2.04 -18.78 -17.82
C ASP A 104 -1.12 -18.29 -16.69
N LEU A 105 -1.57 -18.44 -15.43
CA LEU A 105 -0.81 -18.04 -14.24
C LEU A 105 0.43 -18.92 -14.05
N ALA A 106 0.30 -20.24 -14.21
CA ALA A 106 1.42 -21.17 -14.14
C ALA A 106 2.47 -20.92 -15.24
N ALA A 107 2.05 -20.50 -16.44
CA ALA A 107 2.95 -20.12 -17.53
C ALA A 107 3.82 -18.88 -17.21
N VAL A 108 3.46 -18.09 -16.20
CA VAL A 108 4.26 -16.99 -15.67
C VAL A 108 4.78 -17.25 -14.25
N ALA A 109 4.88 -18.54 -13.85
CA ALA A 109 5.37 -19.01 -12.56
C ALA A 109 4.62 -18.42 -11.35
N GLN A 110 3.30 -18.24 -11.47
CA GLN A 110 2.43 -17.67 -10.43
C GLN A 110 1.11 -18.44 -10.28
N ASP A 111 0.36 -18.09 -9.23
CA ASP A 111 -0.98 -18.58 -8.94
C ASP A 111 -1.99 -17.44 -8.83
N GLU A 112 -3.20 -17.73 -8.33
CA GLU A 112 -4.27 -16.74 -8.22
C GLU A 112 -3.94 -15.52 -7.34
N TRP A 113 -2.96 -15.60 -6.42
CA TRP A 113 -2.51 -14.46 -5.62
C TRP A 113 -2.17 -13.26 -6.52
N LEU A 114 -1.48 -13.48 -7.64
CA LEU A 114 -1.05 -12.42 -8.55
C LEU A 114 -2.21 -11.52 -9.00
N ILE A 115 -3.37 -12.11 -9.29
CA ILE A 115 -4.57 -11.43 -9.79
C ILE A 115 -5.64 -11.21 -8.71
N ARG A 116 -5.45 -11.71 -7.48
CA ARG A 116 -6.37 -11.56 -6.35
C ARG A 116 -5.78 -10.79 -5.16
N ALA A 117 -4.50 -10.44 -5.23
CA ALA A 117 -3.74 -9.68 -4.23
C ALA A 117 -4.52 -8.51 -3.64
N ASP A 118 -4.40 -8.37 -2.32
CA ASP A 118 -4.93 -7.23 -1.57
C ASP A 118 -4.00 -6.00 -1.68
N PRO A 119 -4.47 -4.79 -1.34
CA PRO A 119 -3.70 -3.54 -1.48
C PRO A 119 -2.33 -3.52 -0.79
N ALA A 120 -2.11 -4.35 0.24
CA ALA A 120 -0.83 -4.49 0.91
C ALA A 120 0.25 -5.07 -0.03
N ASP A 121 -0.16 -5.95 -0.94
CA ASP A 121 0.73 -6.69 -1.85
C ASP A 121 0.92 -5.98 -3.20
N TYR A 122 0.36 -4.77 -3.37
CA TYR A 122 0.43 -4.07 -4.66
C TYR A 122 1.88 -3.73 -5.07
N ALA A 123 2.79 -3.52 -4.11
CA ALA A 123 4.20 -3.37 -4.40
C ALA A 123 4.80 -4.63 -5.07
N ALA A 124 4.44 -5.82 -4.57
CA ALA A 124 4.91 -7.09 -5.11
C ALA A 124 4.27 -7.40 -6.48
N THR A 125 2.96 -7.16 -6.66
CA THR A 125 2.33 -7.33 -7.99
C THR A 125 2.83 -6.32 -9.02
N ARG A 126 3.27 -5.11 -8.62
CA ARG A 126 3.95 -4.17 -9.54
C ARG A 126 5.34 -4.67 -9.94
N ALA A 127 6.11 -5.24 -9.03
CA ALA A 127 7.39 -5.90 -9.37
C ALA A 127 7.18 -7.06 -10.35
N TRP A 128 6.14 -7.88 -10.14
CA TRP A 128 5.72 -8.88 -11.13
C TRP A 128 5.27 -8.27 -12.45
N GLY A 129 4.55 -7.14 -12.44
CA GLY A 129 4.18 -6.40 -13.65
C GLY A 129 5.40 -5.97 -14.48
N GLN A 130 6.43 -5.44 -13.82
CA GLN A 130 7.72 -5.11 -14.44
C GLN A 130 8.41 -6.36 -15.00
N TRP A 131 8.45 -7.47 -14.26
CA TRP A 131 9.02 -8.73 -14.72
C TRP A 131 8.26 -9.30 -15.94
N LEU A 132 6.92 -9.31 -15.91
CA LEU A 132 6.07 -9.74 -17.02
C LEU A 132 6.31 -8.89 -18.28
N ARG A 133 6.45 -7.57 -18.13
CA ARG A 133 6.79 -6.67 -19.24
C ARG A 133 8.15 -7.00 -19.85
N ALA A 134 9.14 -7.34 -19.04
CA ALA A 134 10.48 -7.71 -19.50
C ALA A 134 10.52 -9.12 -20.13
N ALA A 135 9.84 -10.09 -19.53
CA ALA A 135 9.78 -11.49 -19.98
C ALA A 135 8.93 -11.68 -21.25
N ALA A 136 7.94 -10.80 -21.48
CA ALA A 136 7.13 -10.78 -22.70
C ALA A 136 7.22 -9.40 -23.42
N PRO A 137 8.35 -9.08 -24.10
CA PRO A 137 8.50 -7.85 -24.87
C PRO A 137 7.38 -7.56 -25.91
N PRO A 138 6.85 -8.54 -26.68
CA PRO A 138 5.79 -8.26 -27.64
C PRO A 138 4.39 -8.12 -27.01
N ALA A 139 4.23 -8.34 -25.71
CA ALA A 139 2.96 -8.11 -25.03
C ALA A 139 2.71 -6.60 -24.87
N GLN A 140 1.54 -6.16 -25.32
CA GLN A 140 1.06 -4.78 -25.29
C GLN A 140 0.20 -4.48 -24.05
N GLY A 141 -0.04 -5.49 -23.21
CA GLY A 141 -0.81 -5.37 -21.98
C GLY A 141 -1.04 -6.70 -21.26
N LEU A 142 -1.74 -6.63 -20.13
CA LEU A 142 -2.20 -7.77 -19.33
C LEU A 142 -3.73 -7.89 -19.39
N LEU A 143 -4.23 -9.10 -19.17
CA LEU A 143 -5.66 -9.43 -19.13
C LEU A 143 -5.95 -10.39 -17.96
N TRP A 144 -6.83 -10.02 -17.04
CA TRP A 144 -7.22 -10.86 -15.88
C TRP A 144 -8.70 -10.68 -15.51
N HIS A 145 -9.23 -11.47 -14.58
CA HIS A 145 -10.60 -11.31 -14.08
C HIS A 145 -10.68 -10.32 -12.90
N PRO A 146 -11.66 -9.38 -12.86
CA PRO A 146 -11.78 -8.44 -11.76
C PRO A 146 -12.05 -9.16 -10.43
N LEU A 147 -11.40 -8.72 -9.35
CA LEU A 147 -11.43 -9.40 -8.03
C LEU A 147 -12.84 -9.51 -7.43
N ARG A 148 -13.74 -8.61 -7.83
CA ARG A 148 -15.13 -8.56 -7.36
C ARG A 148 -16.12 -8.92 -8.47
N ASN A 149 -15.75 -9.78 -9.42
CA ASN A 149 -16.69 -10.23 -10.43
C ASN A 149 -17.89 -10.94 -9.78
N LEU A 150 -19.08 -10.35 -9.89
CA LEU A 150 -20.38 -10.95 -9.55
C LEU A 150 -21.26 -11.15 -10.80
N SER A 151 -20.72 -10.90 -12.00
CA SER A 151 -21.45 -11.08 -13.25
C SER A 151 -21.76 -12.56 -13.46
N ALA A 152 -22.98 -12.84 -13.94
CA ALA A 152 -23.32 -14.15 -14.49
C ALA A 152 -22.50 -14.47 -15.76
N ASP A 153 -21.93 -13.46 -16.42
CA ASP A 153 -20.95 -13.65 -17.49
C ASP A 153 -19.51 -13.77 -16.93
N LEU A 154 -19.04 -15.01 -16.89
CA LEU A 154 -17.65 -15.38 -16.55
C LEU A 154 -16.59 -14.80 -17.52
N ARG A 155 -17.01 -14.09 -18.57
CA ARG A 155 -16.11 -13.47 -19.56
C ARG A 155 -15.63 -12.07 -19.19
N ASP A 156 -16.21 -11.40 -18.19
CA ASP A 156 -15.73 -10.06 -17.84
C ASP A 156 -14.29 -10.10 -17.32
N ARG A 157 -13.48 -9.20 -17.88
CA ARG A 157 -12.03 -9.16 -17.74
C ARG A 157 -11.57 -7.71 -17.72
N VAL A 158 -10.56 -7.45 -16.92
CA VAL A 158 -9.83 -6.18 -16.90
C VAL A 158 -8.65 -6.28 -17.85
N VAL A 159 -8.42 -5.23 -18.62
CA VAL A 159 -7.24 -5.01 -19.45
C VAL A 159 -6.41 -3.90 -18.84
N LEU A 160 -5.10 -4.12 -18.69
CA LEU A 160 -4.10 -3.06 -18.53
C LEU A 160 -3.30 -2.97 -19.82
N LEU A 161 -3.24 -1.79 -20.45
CA LEU A 161 -2.47 -1.54 -21.65
C LEU A 161 -1.22 -0.70 -21.38
N TYR A 162 -0.13 -1.05 -22.05
CA TYR A 162 1.15 -0.36 -22.01
C TYR A 162 1.22 0.64 -23.17
N GLY A 163 1.07 1.93 -22.88
CA GLY A 163 0.99 3.00 -23.87
C GLY A 163 2.29 3.28 -24.64
N ASP A 164 3.40 2.72 -24.18
CA ASP A 164 4.69 2.68 -24.91
C ASP A 164 4.77 1.52 -25.93
N ARG A 165 3.85 0.54 -25.86
CA ARG A 165 3.76 -0.63 -26.77
C ARG A 165 2.46 -0.69 -27.57
N VAL A 166 1.51 0.20 -27.27
CA VAL A 166 0.25 0.36 -27.99
C VAL A 166 0.36 1.57 -28.92
N PRO A 167 0.11 1.44 -30.23
CA PRO A 167 0.18 2.58 -31.15
C PRO A 167 -0.76 3.73 -30.75
N GLY A 168 -0.43 4.95 -31.19
CA GLY A 168 -1.36 6.08 -31.09
C GLY A 168 -2.60 5.87 -31.96
N GLY A 169 -3.75 6.45 -31.57
CA GLY A 169 -4.96 6.42 -32.39
C GLY A 169 -5.67 5.06 -32.50
N VAL A 170 -5.43 4.14 -31.56
CA VAL A 170 -6.02 2.78 -31.57
C VAL A 170 -7.43 2.68 -30.96
N PHE A 171 -7.99 3.80 -30.49
CA PHE A 171 -9.30 3.85 -29.84
C PHE A 171 -10.18 4.91 -30.50
N GLU A 172 -11.44 4.55 -30.75
CA GLU A 172 -12.54 5.49 -30.96
C GLU A 172 -13.43 5.53 -29.70
N LYS A 173 -14.06 6.68 -29.43
CA LYS A 173 -15.10 6.77 -28.40
C LYS A 173 -16.33 6.01 -28.89
N HIS A 174 -16.88 5.14 -28.05
CA HIS A 174 -18.04 4.31 -28.38
C HIS A 174 -19.31 4.71 -27.63
N ASP A 175 -19.21 5.03 -26.34
CA ASP A 175 -20.38 5.28 -25.48
C ASP A 175 -20.05 6.27 -24.33
N GLY A 176 -21.06 6.85 -23.69
CA GLY A 176 -20.93 7.81 -22.59
C GLY A 176 -20.55 9.25 -23.03
N PRO A 177 -19.99 10.08 -22.13
CA PRO A 177 -19.58 9.76 -20.77
C PRO A 177 -20.74 9.72 -19.77
N ILE A 178 -20.57 8.94 -18.70
CA ILE A 178 -21.35 9.03 -17.47
C ILE A 178 -20.49 9.75 -16.43
N ASP A 179 -20.86 10.97 -16.03
CA ASP A 179 -20.17 11.75 -14.99
C ASP A 179 -20.46 11.17 -13.61
N LEU A 180 -19.50 10.44 -13.04
CA LEU A 180 -19.62 9.77 -11.74
C LEU A 180 -19.59 10.77 -10.56
N ASP A 181 -19.20 12.03 -10.79
CA ASP A 181 -19.23 13.09 -9.79
C ASP A 181 -20.58 13.84 -9.75
N SER A 182 -21.44 13.65 -10.75
CA SER A 182 -22.79 14.24 -10.83
C SER A 182 -23.79 13.58 -9.87
N ALA A 183 -24.97 14.21 -9.72
CA ALA A 183 -26.07 13.63 -8.95
C ALA A 183 -26.69 12.41 -9.68
N ASP A 184 -26.90 12.54 -10.99
CA ASP A 184 -27.51 11.50 -11.82
C ASP A 184 -26.56 10.30 -11.99
N GLY A 185 -25.27 10.56 -12.23
CA GLY A 185 -24.25 9.51 -12.25
C GLY A 185 -24.02 8.85 -10.89
N ALA A 186 -24.22 9.56 -9.77
CA ALA A 186 -24.24 8.93 -8.44
C ALA A 186 -25.49 8.06 -8.22
N ALA A 187 -26.65 8.42 -8.79
CA ALA A 187 -27.85 7.58 -8.76
C ALA A 187 -27.66 6.31 -9.61
N TRP A 188 -27.22 6.47 -10.86
CA TRP A 188 -26.86 5.36 -11.76
C TRP A 188 -25.80 4.42 -11.15
N LEU A 189 -24.75 4.99 -10.54
CA LEU A 189 -23.71 4.21 -9.89
C LEU A 189 -24.24 3.44 -8.67
N ASN A 190 -25.21 3.98 -7.92
CA ASN A 190 -25.85 3.27 -6.81
C ASN A 190 -26.75 2.12 -7.28
N GLU A 191 -27.41 2.26 -8.44
CA GLU A 191 -28.19 1.19 -9.07
C GLU A 191 -27.25 0.05 -9.51
N LEU A 192 -26.22 0.37 -10.30
CA LEU A 192 -25.21 -0.59 -10.75
C LEU A 192 -24.49 -1.28 -9.58
N LEU A 193 -24.14 -0.55 -8.52
CA LEU A 193 -23.43 -1.10 -7.36
C LEU A 193 -24.30 -1.88 -6.37
N GLY A 194 -25.63 -1.89 -6.56
CA GLY A 194 -26.60 -2.57 -5.69
C GLY A 194 -26.28 -4.05 -5.40
N PRO A 195 -26.00 -4.90 -6.41
CA PRO A 195 -25.64 -6.31 -6.22
C PRO A 195 -24.38 -6.53 -5.36
N TRP A 196 -23.42 -5.60 -5.40
CA TRP A 196 -22.21 -5.64 -4.57
C TRP A 196 -22.42 -5.15 -3.13
N ARG A 197 -23.67 -4.76 -2.79
CA ARG A 197 -24.05 -3.99 -1.60
C ARG A 197 -23.14 -2.76 -1.40
N ALA A 198 -22.72 -2.15 -2.49
CA ALA A 198 -21.89 -0.96 -2.47
C ALA A 198 -22.74 0.27 -2.79
N ARG A 199 -22.38 1.42 -2.22
CA ARG A 199 -23.08 2.68 -2.46
C ARG A 199 -22.16 3.89 -2.32
N ILE A 200 -22.60 5.00 -2.89
CA ILE A 200 -21.97 6.31 -2.81
C ILE A 200 -23.01 7.35 -2.38
N GLU A 201 -22.61 8.28 -1.52
CA GLU A 201 -23.42 9.46 -1.22
C GLU A 201 -23.43 10.41 -2.43
N PRO A 202 -24.57 10.93 -2.89
CA PRO A 202 -24.62 11.90 -3.97
C PRO A 202 -23.86 13.19 -3.61
N PRO A 203 -23.40 13.99 -4.60
CA PRO A 203 -22.78 15.28 -4.30
C PRO A 203 -23.78 16.19 -3.57
N PRO A 204 -23.32 17.04 -2.63
CA PRO A 204 -24.20 18.03 -2.00
C PRO A 204 -24.77 18.97 -3.07
N ARG A 205 -26.08 19.23 -3.04
CA ARG A 205 -26.75 20.16 -3.96
C ARG A 205 -26.05 21.52 -3.91
N ARG A 206 -25.43 21.94 -5.02
CA ARG A 206 -24.79 23.27 -5.13
C ARG A 206 -25.84 24.36 -4.88
N LYS A 207 -25.66 25.15 -3.81
CA LYS A 207 -26.40 26.40 -3.62
C LYS A 207 -25.79 27.47 -4.55
N HIS A 208 -26.27 27.50 -5.79
CA HIS A 208 -25.80 28.32 -6.91
C HIS A 208 -24.34 28.03 -7.37
N PRO A 209 -24.00 28.27 -8.65
CA PRO A 209 -22.62 28.32 -9.11
C PRO A 209 -21.98 29.66 -8.73
N PRO A 210 -20.71 29.69 -8.28
CA PRO A 210 -19.96 30.95 -8.21
C PRO A 210 -19.67 31.43 -9.64
N ALA A 211 -19.75 32.75 -9.85
CA ALA A 211 -19.41 33.36 -11.12
C ALA A 211 -17.92 33.14 -11.46
N VAL A 212 -17.64 32.92 -12.74
CA VAL A 212 -16.26 32.92 -13.27
C VAL A 212 -15.67 34.31 -13.08
N LYS A 213 -14.47 34.37 -12.50
CA LYS A 213 -13.57 35.51 -12.67
C LYS A 213 -12.30 34.98 -13.30
N ASP A 214 -12.05 35.40 -14.53
CA ASP A 214 -10.69 35.51 -15.02
C ASP A 214 -9.94 36.52 -14.15
N ASP A 215 -8.69 36.22 -13.80
CA ASP A 215 -7.59 37.17 -13.94
C ASP A 215 -6.24 36.49 -13.65
N ALA A 216 -5.21 36.95 -14.36
CA ALA A 216 -3.86 36.40 -14.30
C ALA A 216 -3.01 37.05 -13.21
N ALA A 217 -2.07 36.29 -12.64
CA ALA A 217 -0.67 36.70 -12.37
C ALA A 217 0.04 35.67 -11.47
N SER A 218 1.25 35.25 -11.84
CA SER A 218 2.18 34.60 -10.92
C SER A 218 3.00 35.66 -10.16
N PRO A 219 3.23 35.52 -8.84
CA PRO A 219 4.14 36.40 -8.10
C PRO A 219 5.62 36.03 -8.36
N PRO A 220 6.56 36.99 -8.20
CA PRO A 220 7.91 36.88 -8.75
C PRO A 220 8.94 36.20 -7.83
N ILE A 221 10.05 35.79 -8.46
CA ILE A 221 11.29 35.36 -7.81
C ILE A 221 12.05 36.60 -7.29
N ILE A 222 12.60 36.52 -6.07
CA ILE A 222 13.56 37.51 -5.54
C ILE A 222 14.89 36.82 -5.25
N SER A 223 15.98 37.46 -5.63
CA SER A 223 17.37 37.07 -5.39
C SER A 223 18.12 38.27 -4.77
N GLY A 224 19.03 38.05 -3.81
CA GLY A 224 19.86 39.14 -3.28
C GLY A 224 20.53 38.95 -1.90
N LYS A 225 21.64 38.22 -1.88
CA LYS A 225 22.93 38.45 -1.14
C LYS A 225 23.02 39.02 0.30
N ASP A 226 23.89 38.33 1.07
CA ASP A 226 24.99 38.79 1.95
C ASP A 226 24.76 39.77 3.12
N VAL A 227 25.24 39.41 4.33
CA VAL A 227 26.40 40.02 5.05
C VAL A 227 26.71 39.31 6.39
N ARG A 228 27.92 38.71 6.45
CA ARG A 228 28.95 38.56 7.53
C ARG A 228 28.65 38.36 9.04
N ASP A 229 29.39 37.37 9.57
CA ASP A 229 30.27 37.35 10.78
C ASP A 229 29.78 37.83 12.17
N VAL A 230 29.69 36.89 13.13
CA VAL A 230 30.02 37.09 14.57
C VAL A 230 30.73 35.82 15.11
N GLU A 231 31.66 36.02 16.04
CA GLU A 231 32.66 35.06 16.54
C GLU A 231 32.14 33.94 17.46
N ALA A 232 32.99 32.91 17.65
CA ALA A 232 32.87 31.90 18.70
C ALA A 232 33.79 32.24 19.90
N PRO A 233 33.44 31.82 21.13
CA PRO A 233 34.40 31.64 22.21
C PRO A 233 34.53 30.16 22.63
N SER A 234 35.77 29.74 22.88
CA SER A 234 36.12 28.44 23.46
C SER A 234 36.78 28.63 24.83
N THR A 235 36.38 27.84 25.84
CA THR A 235 37.14 27.63 27.09
C THR A 235 36.67 26.38 27.84
N THR A 236 37.62 25.56 28.29
CA THR A 236 37.48 24.57 29.40
C THR A 236 38.20 25.13 30.64
N ALA A 237 38.15 24.62 31.87
CA ALA A 237 37.58 23.41 32.50
C ALA A 237 37.27 23.79 33.99
N PRO A 238 37.20 22.90 35.02
CA PRO A 238 36.98 21.44 35.07
C PRO A 238 35.88 21.02 36.10
N GLY A 239 35.55 19.71 36.19
CA GLY A 239 35.02 19.11 37.44
C GLY A 239 33.61 18.50 37.44
N VAL A 240 33.03 18.22 36.27
CA VAL A 240 31.80 17.42 36.13
C VAL A 240 32.20 15.97 35.74
N PRO A 241 31.47 14.91 36.13
CA PRO A 241 31.63 13.59 35.52
C PRO A 241 31.58 13.73 33.99
N ASP A 242 32.40 12.98 33.27
CA ASP A 242 32.45 13.08 31.80
C ASP A 242 31.04 12.84 31.24
N GLU A 243 30.43 13.87 30.64
CA GLU A 243 29.05 13.82 30.14
C GLU A 243 28.90 12.68 29.11
N GLY A 244 30.00 12.32 28.43
CA GLY A 244 30.09 11.14 27.57
C GLY A 244 29.99 9.80 28.30
N GLU A 245 30.54 9.66 29.51
CA GLU A 245 30.41 8.41 30.30
C GLU A 245 29.00 8.21 30.85
N GLU A 246 28.32 9.27 31.29
CA GLU A 246 26.95 9.18 31.80
C GLU A 246 25.96 8.90 30.66
N SER A 247 26.09 9.64 29.55
CA SER A 247 25.36 9.42 28.29
C SER A 247 25.55 7.99 27.75
N LEU A 248 26.76 7.43 27.83
CA LEU A 248 27.06 6.05 27.43
C LEU A 248 26.36 5.01 28.33
N ARG A 249 26.30 5.22 29.64
CA ARG A 249 25.61 4.33 30.60
C ARG A 249 24.09 4.36 30.40
N ASP A 250 23.53 5.53 30.16
CA ASP A 250 22.10 5.68 29.84
C ASP A 250 21.73 4.99 28.51
N PHE A 251 22.60 5.07 27.49
CA PHE A 251 22.41 4.31 26.26
C PHE A 251 22.54 2.80 26.49
N GLU A 252 23.56 2.34 27.23
CA GLU A 252 23.70 0.91 27.56
C GLU A 252 22.47 0.35 28.26
N ALA A 253 21.91 1.10 29.22
CA ALA A 253 20.67 0.74 29.90
C ALA A 253 19.53 0.63 28.90
N PHE A 254 19.25 1.69 28.13
CA PHE A 254 18.22 1.72 27.09
C PHE A 254 18.34 0.57 26.07
N PHE A 255 19.57 0.28 25.62
CA PHE A 255 19.86 -0.78 24.67
C PHE A 255 19.50 -2.16 25.25
N LYS A 256 20.00 -2.48 26.45
CA LYS A 256 19.72 -3.74 27.16
C LYS A 256 18.22 -3.92 27.44
N ASP A 257 17.53 -2.84 27.78
CA ASP A 257 16.12 -2.86 28.19
C ASP A 257 15.12 -2.89 27.02
N ARG A 258 15.50 -2.46 25.79
CA ARG A 258 14.55 -2.25 24.68
C ARG A 258 14.91 -2.93 23.36
N LEU A 259 16.10 -3.51 23.19
CA LEU A 259 16.51 -4.14 21.92
C LEU A 259 15.50 -5.19 21.44
N GLN A 260 15.16 -6.16 22.29
CA GLN A 260 14.29 -7.28 21.92
C GLN A 260 12.86 -6.84 21.59
N ASP A 261 12.32 -5.85 22.32
CA ASP A 261 11.00 -5.28 22.10
C ASP A 261 10.89 -4.58 20.75
N ILE A 262 11.94 -3.83 20.38
CA ILE A 262 12.02 -3.12 19.11
C ILE A 262 12.17 -4.13 17.96
N GLU A 263 13.02 -5.14 18.10
CA GLU A 263 13.13 -6.24 17.12
C GLU A 263 11.78 -6.94 16.91
N ASN A 264 11.03 -7.23 17.99
CA ASN A 264 9.73 -7.86 17.92
C ASN A 264 8.68 -7.00 17.18
N VAL A 265 8.70 -5.67 17.34
CA VAL A 265 7.84 -4.76 16.57
C VAL A 265 8.25 -4.68 15.11
N VAL A 266 9.55 -4.58 14.82
CA VAL A 266 10.04 -4.52 13.45
C VAL A 266 9.73 -5.84 12.73
N HIS A 267 9.91 -6.98 13.40
CA HIS A 267 9.50 -8.29 12.92
C HIS A 267 8.00 -8.38 12.64
N ALA A 268 7.13 -7.87 13.53
CA ALA A 268 5.69 -7.82 13.28
C ALA A 268 5.29 -6.93 12.08
N VAL A 269 6.20 -6.07 11.60
CA VAL A 269 6.01 -5.22 10.41
C VAL A 269 6.58 -5.84 9.13
N VAL A 270 7.71 -6.55 9.19
CA VAL A 270 8.41 -7.09 7.99
C VAL A 270 8.36 -8.61 7.84
N LEU A 271 7.99 -9.35 8.88
CA LEU A 271 7.80 -10.80 8.93
C LEU A 271 9.03 -11.64 8.51
N ASP A 272 10.22 -11.04 8.60
CA ASP A 272 11.53 -11.68 8.41
C ASP A 272 12.39 -11.37 9.64
N ARG A 273 12.83 -12.41 10.36
CA ARG A 273 13.58 -12.27 11.62
C ARG A 273 15.00 -11.75 11.40
N GLY A 274 15.66 -12.12 10.31
CA GLY A 274 17.00 -11.63 9.99
C GLY A 274 16.97 -10.14 9.67
N VAL A 275 16.06 -9.74 8.78
CA VAL A 275 15.91 -8.32 8.41
C VAL A 275 15.45 -7.46 9.58
N ALA A 276 14.62 -8.00 10.49
CA ALA A 276 14.20 -7.28 11.69
C ALA A 276 15.35 -7.06 12.70
N ALA A 277 16.20 -8.06 12.91
CA ALA A 277 17.37 -7.97 13.79
C ALA A 277 18.40 -6.97 13.24
N ASP A 278 18.84 -7.17 11.98
CA ASP A 278 19.83 -6.31 11.32
C ASP A 278 19.41 -4.83 11.33
N ALA A 279 18.15 -4.57 10.96
CA ALA A 279 17.61 -3.22 10.91
C ALA A 279 17.45 -2.55 12.29
N THR A 280 17.18 -3.35 13.33
CA THR A 280 17.07 -2.84 14.70
C THR A 280 18.46 -2.52 15.26
N GLN A 281 19.46 -3.37 15.01
CA GLN A 281 20.85 -3.11 15.40
C GLN A 281 21.40 -1.87 14.67
N GLU A 282 21.15 -1.73 13.36
CA GLU A 282 21.57 -0.53 12.62
C GLU A 282 20.88 0.75 13.13
N ALA A 283 19.59 0.68 13.50
CA ALA A 283 18.87 1.79 14.11
C ALA A 283 19.38 2.17 15.50
N MET A 284 19.72 1.18 16.35
CA MET A 284 20.36 1.41 17.64
C MET A 284 21.71 2.11 17.48
N LEU A 285 22.52 1.70 16.50
CA LEU A 285 23.81 2.35 16.19
C LEU A 285 23.65 3.77 15.64
N ILE A 286 22.53 4.11 15.00
CA ILE A 286 22.19 5.48 14.57
C ILE A 286 21.71 6.32 15.76
N ALA A 287 20.93 5.74 16.68
CA ALA A 287 20.50 6.40 17.90
C ALA A 287 21.66 6.68 18.86
N PHE A 288 22.58 5.72 19.04
CA PHE A 288 23.80 5.89 19.82
C PHE A 288 24.63 7.10 19.35
N ARG A 289 24.87 7.20 18.04
CA ARG A 289 25.59 8.32 17.41
C ARG A 289 24.89 9.69 17.53
N ARG A 290 23.71 9.74 18.14
CA ARG A 290 22.91 10.95 18.38
C ARG A 290 22.31 10.95 19.79
N TRP A 291 22.89 10.19 20.72
CA TRP A 291 22.20 9.85 21.97
C TRP A 291 21.93 11.06 22.87
N GLU A 292 22.84 12.03 22.90
CA GLU A 292 22.63 13.33 23.58
C GLU A 292 21.31 14.00 23.19
N HIS A 293 20.87 13.87 21.94
CA HIS A 293 19.59 14.38 21.46
C HIS A 293 18.47 13.34 21.60
N VAL A 294 18.74 12.07 21.26
CA VAL A 294 17.71 11.01 21.21
C VAL A 294 17.24 10.59 22.60
N GLY A 295 18.14 10.50 23.59
CA GLY A 295 17.82 10.19 24.98
C GLY A 295 16.99 11.28 25.67
N GLN A 296 17.07 12.52 25.19
CA GLN A 296 16.25 13.65 25.65
C GLN A 296 14.85 13.69 25.00
N LEU A 297 14.56 12.84 24.00
CA LEU A 297 13.25 12.81 23.36
C LEU A 297 12.20 12.19 24.28
N THR A 298 10.99 12.75 24.27
CA THR A 298 9.79 12.21 24.95
C THR A 298 9.50 10.74 24.58
N ASN A 299 9.99 10.26 23.43
CA ASN A 299 10.18 8.81 23.23
C ASN A 299 11.38 8.49 22.33
N ALA A 300 12.51 8.14 22.96
CA ALA A 300 13.66 7.55 22.29
C ALA A 300 13.33 6.22 21.56
N VAL A 301 12.47 5.36 22.12
CA VAL A 301 12.12 4.06 21.49
C VAL A 301 11.37 4.25 20.17
N GLY A 302 10.44 5.20 20.11
CA GLY A 302 9.68 5.53 18.91
C GLY A 302 10.56 6.08 17.77
N TYR A 303 11.63 6.80 18.14
CA TYR A 303 12.68 7.18 17.20
C TYR A 303 13.39 5.95 16.63
N VAL A 304 13.87 5.04 17.50
CA VAL A 304 14.56 3.80 17.06
C VAL A 304 13.63 2.92 16.22
N ILE A 305 12.38 2.67 16.63
CA ILE A 305 11.39 1.91 15.86
C ILE A 305 11.16 2.54 14.48
N THR A 306 11.10 3.87 14.39
CA THR A 306 10.92 4.58 13.10
C THR A 306 12.12 4.39 12.18
N VAL A 307 13.34 4.51 12.72
CA VAL A 307 14.58 4.30 11.97
C VAL A 307 14.71 2.83 11.57
N ALA A 308 14.51 1.90 12.49
CA ALA A 308 14.56 0.45 12.26
C ALA A 308 13.53 0.01 11.22
N LYS A 309 12.28 0.49 11.31
CA LYS A 309 11.26 0.22 10.29
C LYS A 309 11.65 0.76 8.92
N ARG A 310 12.25 1.96 8.84
CA ARG A 310 12.71 2.53 7.56
C ARG A 310 13.85 1.71 6.96
N ILE A 311 14.78 1.23 7.78
CA ILE A 311 15.89 0.36 7.37
C ILE A 311 15.35 -1.02 6.96
N ALA A 312 14.52 -1.65 7.77
CA ALA A 312 13.95 -2.98 7.53
C ALA A 312 13.11 -3.00 6.24
N ILE A 313 12.23 -2.01 6.04
CA ILE A 313 11.50 -1.86 4.78
C ILE A 313 12.48 -1.63 3.62
N GLY A 314 13.50 -0.78 3.80
CA GLY A 314 14.54 -0.56 2.79
C GLY A 314 15.37 -1.81 2.47
N ALA A 315 15.58 -2.70 3.45
CA ALA A 315 16.32 -3.96 3.31
C ALA A 315 15.45 -5.04 2.67
N VAL A 316 14.18 -5.22 3.07
CA VAL A 316 13.23 -6.09 2.35
C VAL A 316 13.10 -5.64 0.89
N LEU A 317 12.96 -4.33 0.63
CA LEU A 317 12.91 -3.74 -0.71
C LEU A 317 14.23 -3.80 -1.50
N ARG A 318 15.33 -4.19 -0.85
CA ARG A 318 16.64 -4.38 -1.49
C ARG A 318 16.90 -5.86 -1.74
N LEU A 319 16.66 -6.72 -0.76
CA LEU A 319 16.70 -8.17 -0.88
C LEU A 319 15.69 -8.68 -1.93
N SER A 320 14.53 -8.02 -2.10
CA SER A 320 13.59 -8.33 -3.18
C SER A 320 14.06 -7.88 -4.57
N LYS A 321 15.08 -7.03 -4.67
CA LYS A 321 15.73 -6.60 -5.92
C LYS A 321 17.06 -7.32 -6.19
N GLU A 322 17.78 -7.69 -5.13
CA GLU A 322 19.09 -8.35 -5.18
C GLU A 322 18.97 -9.87 -5.27
N ARG A 323 17.86 -10.47 -4.84
CA ARG A 323 17.52 -11.87 -5.19
C ARG A 323 17.14 -11.92 -6.67
N PRO A 324 17.93 -12.56 -7.55
CA PRO A 324 17.46 -12.88 -8.88
C PRO A 324 16.43 -14.01 -8.70
N THR A 325 15.16 -13.73 -9.00
CA THR A 325 14.11 -14.75 -9.09
C THR A 325 14.27 -15.56 -10.38
N ASP A 326 15.39 -16.29 -10.44
CA ASP A 326 15.65 -17.36 -11.39
C ASP A 326 14.98 -18.64 -10.84
N PRO A 327 13.90 -19.15 -11.47
CA PRO A 327 13.20 -20.34 -11.00
C PRO A 327 14.08 -21.59 -10.95
N SER A 328 15.21 -21.62 -11.67
CA SER A 328 16.14 -22.76 -11.67
C SER A 328 17.05 -22.85 -10.44
N ARG A 329 17.01 -21.84 -9.54
CA ARG A 329 17.85 -21.76 -8.33
C ARG A 329 17.11 -22.00 -7.01
N PHE A 330 15.83 -22.37 -7.02
CA PHE A 330 15.13 -22.77 -5.81
C PHE A 330 15.45 -24.23 -5.44
N PRO A 331 15.99 -24.52 -4.24
CA PRO A 331 15.76 -25.80 -3.61
C PRO A 331 14.25 -25.98 -3.40
N THR A 332 13.78 -27.23 -3.46
CA THR A 332 12.43 -27.61 -3.04
C THR A 332 12.12 -26.99 -1.68
N PRO A 333 10.96 -26.36 -1.44
CA PRO A 333 10.68 -25.69 -0.18
C PRO A 333 10.66 -26.70 0.97
N GLU A 334 11.74 -26.73 1.76
CA GLU A 334 11.75 -27.37 3.06
C GLU A 334 10.75 -26.63 3.96
N ARG A 335 9.81 -27.39 4.52
CA ARG A 335 8.87 -26.87 5.52
C ARG A 335 9.68 -26.45 6.75
N PRO A 336 9.46 -25.26 7.34
CA PRO A 336 10.22 -24.83 8.50
C PRO A 336 10.15 -25.86 9.64
N GLY A 337 11.31 -26.39 10.03
CA GLY A 337 11.46 -27.26 11.19
C GLY A 337 11.29 -26.47 12.50
N ILE A 338 10.70 -27.11 13.50
CA ILE A 338 10.55 -26.55 14.85
C ILE A 338 11.95 -26.39 15.48
N GLY A 339 12.25 -25.21 16.03
CA GLY A 339 13.52 -24.95 16.73
C GLY A 339 13.61 -25.65 18.10
N PRO A 340 14.80 -26.02 18.60
CA PRO A 340 14.92 -27.03 19.66
C PRO A 340 14.54 -26.63 21.10
N THR A 341 14.01 -25.42 21.32
CA THR A 341 13.83 -24.84 22.67
C THR A 341 12.49 -24.15 22.92
N ASP A 342 11.54 -24.18 21.98
CA ASP A 342 10.19 -23.67 22.23
C ASP A 342 9.31 -24.77 22.84
N ASP A 343 8.65 -24.45 23.96
CA ASP A 343 7.49 -25.22 24.45
C ASP A 343 6.46 -25.35 23.30
N PRO A 344 5.99 -26.55 22.92
CA PRO A 344 5.05 -26.75 21.82
C PRO A 344 3.80 -25.85 21.89
N ASP A 345 3.29 -25.59 23.09
CA ASP A 345 2.13 -24.71 23.29
C ASP A 345 2.47 -23.23 23.08
N GLN A 346 3.70 -22.80 23.42
CA GLN A 346 4.20 -21.45 23.12
C GLN A 346 4.47 -21.28 21.63
N ALA A 347 5.07 -22.28 20.97
CA ALA A 347 5.29 -22.28 19.53
C ALA A 347 3.95 -22.18 18.77
N LEU A 348 2.93 -22.95 19.19
CA LEU A 348 1.60 -22.92 18.58
C LEU A 348 0.90 -21.57 18.80
N LYS A 349 0.92 -21.02 20.02
CA LYS A 349 0.36 -19.68 20.31
C LYS A 349 1.06 -18.59 19.50
N ARG A 350 2.38 -18.66 19.36
CA ARG A 350 3.18 -17.72 18.56
C ARG A 350 2.83 -17.80 17.07
N LEU A 351 2.70 -19.00 16.51
CA LEU A 351 2.26 -19.20 15.12
C LEU A 351 0.82 -18.69 14.90
N GLN A 352 -0.09 -18.94 15.83
CA GLN A 352 -1.48 -18.43 15.79
C GLN A 352 -1.52 -16.89 15.86
N LEU A 353 -0.65 -16.27 16.68
CA LEU A 353 -0.51 -14.82 16.75
C LEU A 353 0.13 -14.24 15.47
N GLU A 354 1.18 -14.86 14.94
CA GLU A 354 1.83 -14.46 13.67
C GLU A 354 0.87 -14.58 12.47
N GLU A 355 -0.02 -15.57 12.46
CA GLU A 355 -1.11 -15.69 11.47
C GLU A 355 -2.18 -14.61 11.69
N ALA A 356 -2.67 -14.42 12.91
CA ALA A 356 -3.69 -13.41 13.23
C ALA A 356 -3.20 -11.97 12.95
N LEU A 357 -1.92 -11.68 13.17
CA LEU A 357 -1.29 -10.41 12.80
C LEU A 357 -1.15 -10.24 11.28
N ARG A 358 -0.88 -11.31 10.52
CA ARG A 358 -0.87 -11.28 9.04
C ARG A 358 -2.23 -10.92 8.43
N HIS A 359 -3.33 -11.27 9.09
CA HIS A 359 -4.68 -10.88 8.66
C HIS A 359 -5.06 -9.43 8.98
N LEU A 360 -4.31 -8.74 9.84
CA LEU A 360 -4.51 -7.32 10.09
C LEU A 360 -3.75 -6.47 9.05
N PRO A 361 -4.35 -5.39 8.50
CA PRO A 361 -3.59 -4.39 7.75
C PRO A 361 -2.39 -3.90 8.57
N GLN A 362 -1.18 -3.85 8.00
CA GLN A 362 0.08 -3.58 8.71
C GLN A 362 0.01 -2.42 9.72
N ILE A 363 -0.69 -1.33 9.39
CA ILE A 363 -0.83 -0.17 10.28
C ILE A 363 -1.69 -0.46 11.53
N LYS A 364 -2.64 -1.39 11.47
CA LYS A 364 -3.40 -1.91 12.62
C LYS A 364 -2.54 -2.86 13.46
N ALA A 365 -1.83 -3.79 12.81
CA ALA A 365 -0.90 -4.71 13.49
C ALA A 365 0.17 -3.94 14.28
N ALA A 366 0.78 -2.91 13.67
CA ALA A 366 1.74 -2.04 14.34
C ALA A 366 1.14 -1.26 15.53
N ILE A 367 -0.06 -0.70 15.39
CA ILE A 367 -0.75 0.00 16.50
C ILE A 367 -1.08 -0.96 17.64
N LEU A 368 -1.51 -2.19 17.32
CA LEU A 368 -1.83 -3.23 18.30
C LEU A 368 -0.58 -3.67 19.07
N MET A 369 0.51 -3.97 18.37
CA MET A 369 1.79 -4.34 19.00
C MET A 369 2.35 -3.22 19.87
N LEU A 370 2.35 -1.98 19.39
CA LEU A 370 2.82 -0.83 20.18
C LEU A 370 1.99 -0.64 21.46
N HIS A 371 0.67 -0.81 21.41
CA HIS A 371 -0.18 -0.59 22.58
C HIS A 371 -0.26 -1.79 23.52
N ASP A 372 -0.62 -2.97 23.01
CA ASP A 372 -1.01 -4.11 23.83
C ASP A 372 0.18 -5.00 24.20
N TYR A 373 1.20 -5.08 23.35
CA TYR A 373 2.41 -5.85 23.63
C TYR A 373 3.50 -5.00 24.31
N LEU A 374 3.70 -3.75 23.86
CA LEU A 374 4.73 -2.86 24.41
C LEU A 374 4.24 -1.75 25.35
N GLY A 375 2.93 -1.62 25.57
CA GLY A 375 2.38 -0.69 26.58
C GLY A 375 2.44 0.81 26.24
N TYR A 376 2.72 1.21 24.98
CA TYR A 376 2.71 2.62 24.61
C TYR A 376 1.30 3.23 24.67
N LYS A 377 1.20 4.46 25.18
CA LYS A 377 -0.07 5.17 25.29
C LYS A 377 -0.56 5.60 23.91
N GLU A 378 -1.87 5.76 23.75
CA GLU A 378 -2.48 6.12 22.46
C GLU A 378 -1.97 7.45 21.87
N ARG A 379 -1.59 8.42 22.72
CA ARG A 379 -0.97 9.70 22.31
C ARG A 379 0.43 9.50 21.78
N GLU A 380 1.25 8.79 22.54
CA GLU A 380 2.60 8.38 22.18
C GLU A 380 2.57 7.70 20.79
N ILE A 381 1.69 6.70 20.58
CA ILE A 381 1.51 6.01 19.29
C ILE A 381 1.06 6.96 18.16
N ALA A 382 0.22 7.96 18.45
CA ALA A 382 -0.24 8.93 17.45
C ALA A 382 0.92 9.78 16.93
N ASP A 383 1.78 10.21 17.84
CA ASP A 383 2.97 11.02 17.55
C ASP A 383 4.02 10.17 16.80
N PHE A 384 4.23 8.90 17.14
CA PHE A 384 5.21 8.04 16.45
C PHE A 384 4.78 7.63 15.04
N LEU A 385 3.49 7.39 14.83
CA LEU A 385 2.97 6.97 13.53
C LEU A 385 2.50 8.15 12.66
N GLN A 386 2.60 9.39 13.16
CA GLN A 386 2.17 10.62 12.47
C GLN A 386 0.72 10.52 11.95
N ILE A 387 -0.18 10.03 12.81
CA ILE A 387 -1.61 9.89 12.54
C ILE A 387 -2.43 10.49 13.69
N PRO A 388 -3.65 11.01 13.44
CA PRO A 388 -4.47 11.59 14.51
C PRO A 388 -4.74 10.61 15.66
N LEU A 389 -4.78 11.10 16.90
CA LEU A 389 -5.12 10.30 18.09
C LEU A 389 -6.45 9.53 17.94
N GLY A 390 -7.46 10.15 17.31
CA GLY A 390 -8.72 9.46 16.99
C GLY A 390 -8.55 8.29 16.02
N THR A 391 -7.59 8.37 15.10
CA THR A 391 -7.20 7.30 14.19
C THR A 391 -6.48 6.17 14.91
N VAL A 392 -5.62 6.46 15.90
CA VAL A 392 -5.03 5.42 16.78
C VAL A 392 -6.12 4.68 17.53
N LYS A 393 -6.98 5.41 18.27
CA LYS A 393 -8.10 4.84 19.03
C LYS A 393 -9.00 3.94 18.20
N SER A 394 -9.44 4.44 17.04
CA SER A 394 -10.28 3.68 16.11
C SER A 394 -9.56 2.45 15.57
N ARG A 395 -8.32 2.58 15.09
CA ARG A 395 -7.56 1.45 14.53
C ARG A 395 -7.24 0.38 15.58
N LEU A 396 -6.91 0.78 16.81
CA LEU A 396 -6.65 -0.11 17.94
C LEU A 396 -7.91 -0.90 18.34
N HIS A 397 -9.06 -0.22 18.44
CA HIS A 397 -10.35 -0.86 18.68
C HIS A 397 -10.70 -1.87 17.58
N HIS A 398 -10.54 -1.49 16.31
CA HIS A 398 -10.79 -2.38 15.17
C HIS A 398 -9.78 -3.54 15.09
N ALA A 399 -8.50 -3.31 15.39
CA ALA A 399 -7.47 -4.33 15.45
C ALA A 399 -7.81 -5.42 16.48
N ARG A 400 -8.14 -5.02 17.72
CA ARG A 400 -8.56 -5.96 18.77
C ARG A 400 -9.85 -6.70 18.42
N LYS A 401 -10.78 -6.03 17.74
CA LYS A 401 -12.03 -6.66 17.29
C LYS A 401 -11.76 -7.72 16.22
N GLU A 402 -11.03 -7.37 15.17
CA GLU A 402 -10.64 -8.28 14.08
C GLU A 402 -9.81 -9.45 14.62
N LEU A 403 -8.84 -9.20 15.51
CA LEU A 403 -8.05 -10.26 16.15
C LEU A 403 -8.92 -11.20 17.00
N ARG A 404 -9.92 -10.67 17.73
CA ARG A 404 -10.86 -11.49 18.52
C ARG A 404 -11.83 -12.28 17.66
N GLU A 405 -12.26 -11.74 16.53
CA GLU A 405 -13.08 -12.46 15.54
C GLU A 405 -12.27 -13.60 14.89
N HIS A 406 -10.96 -13.41 14.67
CA HIS A 406 -10.08 -14.42 14.08
C HIS A 406 -9.59 -15.50 15.07
N LEU A 407 -9.33 -15.13 16.32
CA LEU A 407 -8.96 -16.05 17.42
C LEU A 407 -10.18 -16.68 18.12
N GLY A 408 -11.39 -16.20 17.81
CA GLY A 408 -12.67 -16.53 18.44
C GLY A 408 -13.23 -17.94 18.17
N GLY A 409 -12.38 -18.87 17.73
CA GLY A 409 -12.66 -20.31 17.72
C GLY A 409 -11.83 -21.11 18.73
N ALA A 410 -10.80 -20.52 19.35
CA ALA A 410 -9.81 -21.25 20.16
C ALA A 410 -9.45 -20.62 21.52
N PHE A 411 -9.76 -19.34 21.76
CA PHE A 411 -9.42 -18.66 23.02
C PHE A 411 -10.65 -18.10 23.74
N GLY A 412 -10.96 -18.69 24.90
CA GLY A 412 -12.03 -18.27 25.79
C GLY A 412 -11.74 -16.96 26.51
N GLU A 413 -12.77 -16.42 27.17
CA GLU A 413 -12.76 -15.09 27.79
C GLU A 413 -11.67 -14.92 28.87
N GLY A 414 -10.88 -13.84 28.80
CA GLY A 414 -10.02 -13.40 29.91
C GLY A 414 -8.58 -13.00 29.54
N GLY A 415 -8.09 -13.33 28.34
CA GLY A 415 -6.71 -13.03 27.93
C GLY A 415 -6.49 -11.58 27.49
N ASN A 416 -5.85 -10.78 28.33
CA ASN A 416 -5.00 -9.68 27.83
C ASN A 416 -3.78 -10.32 27.14
N LEU A 417 -3.28 -9.73 26.06
CA LEU A 417 -1.97 -10.09 25.51
C LEU A 417 -0.90 -9.68 26.55
N ARG A 418 -0.33 -10.67 27.23
CA ARG A 418 0.77 -10.56 28.19
C ARG A 418 1.73 -11.72 27.97
#